data_AF-A0A537GZS2-F1
#
_entry.id   AF-A0A537GZS2-F1
#
_cell.length_a   1.000
_cell.length_b   1.000
_cell.length_c   1.000
_cell.angle_alpha   90.00
_cell.angle_beta   90.00
_cell.angle_gamma   90.00
#
_symmetry.space_group_name_H-M   'P 1'
#
loop_
_entity.id
_entity.type
_entity.pdbx_description
1 polymer ?
#
loop_
_entity_poly.entity_id
_entity_poly.type
_entity_poly.pdbx_seq_one_letter_code
_entity_poly.pdbx_strand_id
1 'polypeptide(L)'
;MSIGSNSFTRVLESQRTLKVESYDIFLDVDLSKLRFDGKVKIRLESEADVKLDAVDLEVSQVKANGSPVKYQMSGEGLSVKTGKFSGTLDIDYRGTISEKLVGFYKAAYDGGYIASTQFEAASARRMLPSIDHPAHKAEFKLTVKTHLPPIPRSGQV
;
A
#
# COMPACT_ATOMS: atom_id res chain seq x y z
N MET A 1 29.01 -35.26 -3.65
CA MET A 1 28.87 -34.12 -4.59
C MET A 1 27.77 -33.22 -4.05
N SER A 2 28.15 -32.07 -3.48
CA SER A 2 27.19 -31.08 -2.99
C SER A 2 26.68 -30.29 -4.18
N ILE A 3 25.40 -30.46 -4.51
CA ILE A 3 24.76 -29.73 -5.61
C ILE A 3 24.46 -28.34 -5.06
N GLY A 4 25.15 -27.33 -5.57
CA GLY A 4 24.94 -25.93 -5.18
C GLY A 4 23.48 -25.53 -5.40
N SER A 5 22.82 -25.12 -4.32
CA SER A 5 21.49 -24.52 -4.36
C SER A 5 21.56 -23.23 -5.16
N ASN A 6 21.02 -23.24 -6.38
CA ASN A 6 20.94 -22.05 -7.23
C ASN A 6 19.93 -21.05 -6.64
N SER A 7 20.33 -19.79 -6.52
CA SER A 7 19.49 -18.66 -6.06
C SER A 7 18.14 -18.56 -6.79
N PHE A 8 18.09 -19.04 -8.03
CA PHE A 8 16.87 -19.10 -8.86
C PHE A 8 15.80 -20.07 -8.30
N THR A 9 16.21 -21.22 -7.75
CA THR A 9 15.28 -22.19 -7.13
C THR A 9 14.67 -21.62 -5.85
N ARG A 10 15.45 -20.85 -5.07
CA ARG A 10 14.99 -20.21 -3.84
C ARG A 10 13.96 -19.09 -4.11
N VAL A 11 14.11 -18.37 -5.22
CA VAL A 11 13.13 -17.36 -5.66
C VAL A 11 11.81 -18.01 -6.09
N LEU A 12 11.87 -19.14 -6.80
CA LEU A 12 10.68 -19.88 -7.23
C LEU A 12 9.95 -20.59 -6.07
N GLU A 13 10.68 -21.06 -5.06
CA GLU A 13 10.07 -21.61 -3.83
C GLU A 13 9.42 -20.53 -2.97
N SER A 14 10.01 -19.32 -2.90
CA SER A 14 9.42 -18.16 -2.22
C SER A 14 8.10 -17.69 -2.84
N GLN A 15 7.84 -18.02 -4.11
CA GLN A 15 6.66 -17.58 -4.88
C GLN A 15 5.46 -18.55 -4.77
N ARG A 16 5.64 -19.73 -4.16
CA ARG A 16 4.59 -20.77 -4.09
C ARG A 16 3.74 -20.75 -2.81
N THR A 17 4.00 -19.82 -1.90
CA THR A 17 3.45 -19.89 -0.54
C THR A 17 2.80 -18.62 -0.04
N LEU A 18 2.66 -17.59 -0.88
CA LEU A 18 1.93 -16.36 -0.55
C LEU A 18 0.76 -16.20 -1.52
N LYS A 19 -0.46 -16.20 -0.99
CA LYS A 19 -1.69 -16.00 -1.76
C LYS A 19 -2.42 -14.78 -1.21
N VAL A 20 -2.70 -13.81 -2.06
CA VAL A 20 -3.50 -12.64 -1.70
C VAL A 20 -4.89 -12.81 -2.29
N GLU A 21 -5.90 -12.58 -1.48
CA GLU A 21 -7.30 -12.71 -1.88
C GLU A 21 -7.91 -11.35 -2.17
N SER A 22 -7.75 -10.40 -1.25
CA SER A 22 -8.37 -9.09 -1.37
C SER A 22 -7.64 -7.99 -0.62
N TYR A 23 -7.78 -6.76 -1.12
CA TYR A 23 -7.42 -5.52 -0.45
C TYR A 23 -8.68 -4.69 -0.20
N ASP A 24 -8.94 -4.31 1.06
CA ASP A 24 -9.89 -3.24 1.41
C ASP A 24 -9.06 -2.00 1.79
N ILE A 25 -9.10 -0.99 0.92
CA ILE A 25 -8.26 0.21 1.00
C ILE A 25 -9.16 1.40 1.32
N PHE A 26 -8.79 2.13 2.37
CA PHE A 26 -9.34 3.42 2.71
C PHE A 26 -8.25 4.49 2.62
N LEU A 27 -8.53 5.58 1.94
CA LEU A 27 -7.65 6.75 1.83
C LEU A 27 -8.39 8.01 2.29
N ASP A 28 -7.81 8.76 3.21
CA ASP A 28 -8.22 10.12 3.59
C ASP A 28 -7.23 11.12 2.99
N VAL A 29 -7.66 11.85 1.97
CA VAL A 29 -6.80 12.65 1.09
C VAL A 29 -6.96 14.14 1.38
N ASP A 30 -5.86 14.78 1.76
CA ASP A 30 -5.76 16.22 1.97
C ASP A 30 -4.82 16.83 0.89
N LEU A 31 -5.43 17.31 -0.19
CA LEU A 31 -4.71 17.97 -1.29
C LEU A 31 -4.11 19.33 -0.91
N SER A 32 -4.61 19.97 0.15
CA SER A 32 -4.04 21.23 0.64
C SER A 32 -2.73 21.00 1.38
N LYS A 33 -2.60 19.87 2.09
CA LYS A 33 -1.38 19.46 2.79
C LYS A 33 -0.47 18.52 2.01
N LEU A 34 -0.88 18.09 0.81
CA LEU A 34 -0.19 17.08 0.00
C LEU A 34 0.10 15.80 0.79
N ARG A 35 -0.88 15.34 1.57
CA ARG A 35 -0.75 14.17 2.45
C ARG A 35 -2.00 13.31 2.38
N PHE A 36 -1.84 12.04 2.73
CA PHE A 36 -2.96 11.15 2.92
C PHE A 36 -2.71 10.20 4.10
N ASP A 37 -3.78 9.89 4.82
CA ASP A 37 -3.80 8.82 5.81
C ASP A 37 -4.49 7.61 5.19
N GLY A 38 -3.82 6.46 5.24
CA GLY A 38 -4.26 5.22 4.63
C GLY A 38 -4.57 4.15 5.66
N LYS A 39 -5.57 3.33 5.35
CA LYS A 39 -5.81 2.05 6.02
C LYS A 39 -5.95 0.98 4.96
N VAL A 40 -5.23 -0.12 5.12
CA VAL A 40 -5.38 -1.27 4.23
C VAL A 40 -5.62 -2.52 5.04
N LYS A 41 -6.62 -3.30 4.62
CA LYS A 41 -6.86 -4.67 5.09
C LYS A 41 -6.51 -5.62 3.97
N ILE A 42 -5.53 -6.47 4.20
CA ILE A 42 -5.06 -7.45 3.22
C ILE A 42 -5.48 -8.83 3.71
N ARG A 43 -6.36 -9.50 2.97
CA ARG A 43 -6.70 -10.91 3.20
C ARG A 43 -5.70 -11.77 2.43
N LEU A 44 -4.92 -12.56 3.15
CA LEU A 44 -3.86 -13.36 2.56
C LEU A 44 -3.56 -14.63 3.35
N GLU A 45 -2.86 -15.55 2.68
CA GLU A 45 -2.26 -16.74 3.27
C GLU A 45 -0.76 -16.74 2.99
N SER A 46 0.05 -17.07 4.00
CA SER A 46 1.49 -17.18 3.90
C SER A 46 2.02 -18.36 4.73
N GLU A 47 3.01 -19.08 4.23
CA GLU A 47 3.75 -20.08 5.00
C GLU A 47 4.93 -19.48 5.81
N ALA A 48 5.16 -18.17 5.72
CA ALA A 48 6.26 -17.47 6.39
C ALA A 48 5.86 -16.03 6.79
N ASP A 49 6.79 -15.32 7.43
CA ASP A 49 6.64 -13.88 7.69
C ASP A 49 6.25 -13.12 6.41
N VAL A 50 5.18 -12.34 6.49
CA VAL A 50 4.69 -11.55 5.36
C VAL A 50 5.63 -10.38 5.08
N LYS A 51 5.95 -10.19 3.80
CA LYS A 51 6.70 -9.03 3.30
C LYS A 51 5.85 -8.28 2.30
N LEU A 52 5.80 -6.96 2.44
CA LEU A 52 5.07 -6.04 1.59
C LEU A 52 6.05 -5.01 1.03
N ASP A 53 5.85 -4.59 -0.21
CA ASP A 53 6.50 -3.41 -0.78
C ASP A 53 5.84 -2.15 -0.21
N ALA A 54 6.66 -1.26 0.37
CA ALA A 54 6.22 -0.01 0.97
C ALA A 54 7.36 1.02 0.91
N VAL A 55 7.20 2.07 0.11
CA VAL A 55 8.21 3.10 -0.13
C VAL A 55 7.66 4.46 0.25
N ASP A 56 8.43 5.23 1.01
CA ASP A 56 8.06 6.58 1.46
C ASP A 56 6.72 6.62 2.25
N LEU A 57 6.42 5.53 2.97
CA LEU A 57 5.25 5.40 3.84
C LEU A 57 5.65 5.33 5.31
N GLU A 58 4.95 6.09 6.14
CA GLU A 58 5.04 6.06 7.61
C GLU A 58 3.99 5.07 8.16
N VAL A 59 4.41 3.87 8.56
CA VAL A 59 3.52 2.85 9.14
C VAL A 59 3.35 3.08 10.64
N SER A 60 2.13 3.34 11.09
CA SER A 60 1.82 3.62 12.50
C SER A 60 1.32 2.41 13.27
N GLN A 61 0.67 1.47 12.59
CA GLN A 61 0.16 0.25 13.23
C GLN A 61 0.05 -0.90 12.24
N VAL A 62 0.37 -2.11 12.71
CA VAL A 62 0.11 -3.37 12.01
C VAL A 62 -0.59 -4.33 12.97
N LYS A 63 -1.70 -4.92 12.53
CA LYS A 63 -2.41 -5.99 13.24
C LYS A 63 -2.55 -7.22 12.36
N ALA A 64 -2.41 -8.40 12.97
CA ALA A 64 -2.72 -9.68 12.37
C ALA A 64 -3.98 -10.24 13.06
N ASN A 65 -5.05 -10.46 12.31
CA ASN A 65 -6.36 -10.90 12.83
C ASN A 65 -6.85 -10.06 14.03
N GLY A 66 -6.70 -8.73 13.92
CA GLY A 66 -7.08 -7.77 14.96
C GLY A 66 -6.09 -7.61 16.12
N SER A 67 -5.05 -8.44 16.22
CA SER A 67 -4.03 -8.36 17.29
C SER A 67 -2.76 -7.64 16.82
N PRO A 68 -2.19 -6.70 17.59
CA PRO A 68 -0.92 -6.05 17.23
C PRO A 68 0.20 -7.06 16.98
N VAL A 69 0.97 -6.86 15.92
CA VAL A 69 2.08 -7.74 15.53
C VAL A 69 3.35 -6.91 15.34
N LYS A 70 4.51 -7.52 15.63
CA LYS A 70 5.80 -6.86 15.40
C LYS A 70 6.05 -6.71 13.91
N TYR A 71 6.55 -5.55 13.52
CA TYR A 71 6.93 -5.24 12.15
C TYR A 71 8.22 -4.43 12.09
N GLN A 72 8.84 -4.40 10.92
CA GLN A 72 10.05 -3.62 10.68
C GLN A 72 10.04 -3.07 9.25
N MET A 73 10.35 -1.79 9.12
CA MET A 73 10.63 -1.15 7.83
C MET A 73 12.10 -1.39 7.48
N SER A 74 12.38 -1.79 6.24
CA SER A 74 13.74 -1.99 5.73
C SER A 74 13.80 -1.67 4.24
N GLY A 75 14.52 -0.60 3.88
CA GLY A 75 14.62 -0.15 2.49
C GLY A 75 13.23 0.14 1.92
N GLU A 76 12.85 -0.59 0.87
CA GLU A 76 11.57 -0.46 0.17
C GLU A 76 10.48 -1.42 0.65
N GLY A 77 10.68 -2.08 1.80
CA GLY A 77 9.78 -3.12 2.27
C GLY A 77 9.36 -3.01 3.74
N LEU A 78 8.15 -3.47 4.02
CA LEU A 78 7.59 -3.72 5.34
C LEU A 78 7.60 -5.23 5.62
N SER A 79 8.34 -5.65 6.64
CA SER A 79 8.37 -7.05 7.10
C SER A 79 7.52 -7.21 8.36
N VAL A 80 6.54 -8.12 8.34
CA VAL A 80 5.63 -8.39 9.45
C VAL A 80 5.91 -9.78 10.02
N LYS A 81 6.11 -9.88 11.35
CA LYS A 81 6.47 -11.12 12.05
C LYS A 81 5.26 -12.01 12.32
N THR A 82 4.67 -12.53 11.24
CA THR A 82 3.46 -13.36 11.31
C THR A 82 3.75 -14.85 11.47
N GLY A 83 4.93 -15.34 11.05
CA GLY A 83 5.12 -16.76 10.77
C GLY A 83 4.09 -17.27 9.74
N LYS A 84 3.79 -18.58 9.77
CA LYS A 84 2.67 -19.14 9.00
C LYS A 84 1.37 -18.45 9.40
N PHE A 85 0.66 -17.91 8.42
CA PHE A 85 -0.46 -17.01 8.63
C PHE A 85 -1.56 -17.23 7.59
N SER A 86 -2.82 -17.26 8.03
CA SER A 86 -3.99 -17.14 7.18
C SER A 86 -4.96 -16.21 7.87
N GLY A 87 -5.41 -15.16 7.17
CA GLY A 87 -6.31 -14.18 7.73
C GLY A 87 -6.12 -12.78 7.18
N THR A 88 -6.34 -11.78 8.02
CA THR A 88 -6.32 -10.36 7.66
C THR A 88 -5.17 -9.63 8.33
N LEU A 89 -4.37 -8.91 7.53
CA LEU A 89 -3.45 -7.89 8.01
C LEU A 89 -4.11 -6.52 7.90
N ASP A 90 -4.25 -5.81 9.02
CA ASP A 90 -4.70 -4.43 9.06
C ASP A 90 -3.48 -3.52 9.26
N ILE A 91 -3.29 -2.57 8.35
CA ILE A 91 -2.15 -1.65 8.38
C ILE A 91 -2.68 -0.23 8.29
N ASP A 92 -2.34 0.58 9.29
CA ASP A 92 -2.57 2.01 9.31
C ASP A 92 -1.25 2.71 8.97
N TYR A 93 -1.28 3.62 8.02
CA TYR A 93 -0.09 4.26 7.47
C TYR A 93 -0.39 5.65 6.94
N ARG A 94 0.67 6.42 6.67
CA ARG A 94 0.59 7.76 6.09
C ARG A 94 1.57 7.87 4.93
N GLY A 95 1.18 8.59 3.89
CA GLY A 95 2.05 8.93 2.78
C GLY A 95 1.92 10.40 2.37
N THR A 96 2.79 10.80 1.45
CA THR A 96 2.78 12.11 0.82
C THR A 96 2.26 12.03 -0.60
N ILE A 97 1.56 13.06 -1.04
CA ILE A 97 1.10 13.20 -2.41
C ILE A 97 2.22 13.85 -3.20
N SER A 98 2.69 13.16 -4.24
CA SER A 98 3.76 13.66 -5.10
C SER A 98 3.30 14.86 -5.91
N GLU A 99 4.20 15.82 -6.14
CA GLU A 99 3.99 16.89 -7.13
C GLU A 99 4.53 16.49 -8.52
N LYS A 100 5.24 15.35 -8.59
CA LYS A 100 5.72 14.73 -9.82
C LYS A 100 4.70 13.67 -10.27
N LEU A 101 4.56 13.46 -11.58
CA LEU A 101 3.62 12.53 -12.22
C LEU A 101 3.95 11.03 -11.98
N VAL A 102 4.18 10.63 -10.73
CA VAL A 102 4.60 9.29 -10.32
C VAL A 102 3.85 8.91 -9.04
N GLY A 103 3.36 7.68 -8.96
CA GLY A 103 2.65 7.20 -7.77
C GLY A 103 1.32 7.92 -7.60
N PHE A 104 0.99 8.33 -6.38
CA PHE A 104 -0.17 9.18 -6.10
C PHE A 104 0.25 10.65 -6.13
N TYR A 105 -0.27 11.43 -7.09
CA TYR A 105 0.21 12.77 -7.37
C TYR A 105 -0.90 13.80 -7.59
N LYS A 106 -0.56 15.07 -7.40
CA LYS A 106 -1.41 16.21 -7.69
C LYS A 106 -1.13 16.74 -9.09
N ALA A 107 -2.17 16.92 -9.91
CA ALA A 107 -2.10 17.56 -11.22
C ALA A 107 -2.98 18.82 -11.27
N ALA A 108 -2.54 19.83 -12.02
CA ALA A 108 -3.30 21.05 -12.25
C ALA A 108 -4.20 20.90 -13.50
N TYR A 109 -5.38 21.50 -13.46
CA TYR A 109 -6.27 21.66 -14.61
C TYR A 109 -6.96 23.03 -14.57
N ASP A 110 -7.59 23.42 -15.67
CA ASP A 110 -8.37 24.66 -15.74
C ASP A 110 -9.59 24.57 -14.82
N GLY A 111 -9.44 25.07 -13.59
CA GLY A 111 -10.46 25.00 -12.54
C GLY A 111 -9.96 24.48 -11.19
N GLY A 112 -8.71 23.99 -11.09
CA GLY A 112 -8.11 23.64 -9.81
C GLY A 112 -7.11 22.49 -9.88
N TYR A 113 -7.21 21.57 -8.92
CA TYR A 113 -6.29 20.44 -8.78
C TYR A 113 -7.04 19.12 -8.71
N ILE A 114 -6.44 18.08 -9.28
CA ILE A 114 -6.91 16.69 -9.18
C ILE A 114 -5.82 15.83 -8.54
N ALA A 115 -6.23 14.84 -7.77
CA ALA A 115 -5.36 13.75 -7.34
C ALA A 115 -5.46 12.61 -8.35
N SER A 116 -4.34 12.15 -8.89
CA SER A 116 -4.27 11.08 -9.88
C SER A 116 -3.20 10.06 -9.49
N THR A 117 -3.30 8.85 -10.03
CA THR A 117 -2.37 7.77 -9.77
C THR A 117 -1.69 7.30 -11.05
N GLN A 118 -0.38 7.10 -11.02
CA GLN A 118 0.37 6.41 -12.08
C GLN A 118 1.26 5.36 -11.45
N PHE A 119 0.85 4.09 -11.57
CA PHE A 119 1.46 2.97 -10.85
C PHE A 119 2.43 2.12 -11.66
N GLU A 120 2.51 2.30 -12.97
CA GLU A 120 3.48 1.58 -13.80
C GLU A 120 4.90 2.15 -13.63
N ALA A 121 5.97 1.36 -13.50
CA ALA A 121 5.99 -0.12 -13.41
C ALA A 121 5.96 -0.68 -11.98
N ALA A 122 6.27 0.12 -10.94
CA ALA A 122 6.28 -0.31 -9.54
C ALA A 122 6.01 0.85 -8.55
N SER A 123 5.07 1.73 -8.87
CA SER A 123 4.80 2.94 -8.05
C SER A 123 3.62 2.77 -7.08
N ALA A 124 2.89 1.65 -7.13
CA ALA A 124 1.80 1.36 -6.19
C ALA A 124 2.28 1.28 -4.72
N ARG A 125 3.50 0.77 -4.50
CA ARG A 125 4.19 0.71 -3.21
C ARG A 125 4.38 2.07 -2.52
N ARG A 126 4.24 3.18 -3.26
CA ARG A 126 4.29 4.55 -2.75
C ARG A 126 2.93 5.08 -2.28
N MET A 127 1.85 4.41 -2.69
CA MET A 127 0.50 4.74 -2.23
C MET A 127 0.03 3.78 -1.13
N LEU A 128 0.35 2.48 -1.21
CA LEU A 128 -0.04 1.51 -0.18
C LEU A 128 0.99 0.40 0.02
N PRO A 129 1.09 -0.18 1.24
CA PRO A 129 1.80 -1.43 1.46
C PRO A 129 1.13 -2.56 0.68
N SER A 130 1.83 -3.18 -0.26
CA SER A 130 1.23 -4.19 -1.16
C SER A 130 2.23 -5.25 -1.61
N ILE A 131 1.74 -6.33 -2.21
CA ILE A 131 2.58 -7.33 -2.88
C ILE A 131 2.62 -6.96 -4.35
N ASP A 132 3.70 -6.31 -4.77
CA ASP A 132 3.85 -5.71 -6.11
C ASP A 132 4.44 -6.74 -7.09
N HIS A 133 3.67 -7.80 -7.38
CA HIS A 133 4.08 -8.84 -8.32
C HIS A 133 2.90 -9.28 -9.21
N PRO A 134 3.08 -9.30 -10.55
CA PRO A 134 1.99 -9.56 -11.51
C PRO A 134 1.33 -10.94 -11.38
N ALA A 135 1.98 -11.89 -10.69
CA ALA A 135 1.42 -13.21 -10.42
C ALA A 135 0.34 -13.22 -9.32
N HIS A 136 0.21 -12.17 -8.51
CA HIS A 136 -0.71 -12.13 -7.38
C HIS A 136 -1.90 -11.20 -7.68
N LYS A 137 -2.86 -11.72 -8.45
CA LYS A 137 -4.15 -11.04 -8.66
C LYS A 137 -4.97 -11.08 -7.36
N ALA A 138 -5.62 -9.97 -7.04
CA ALA A 138 -6.50 -9.83 -5.87
C ALA A 138 -7.70 -8.94 -6.21
N GLU A 139 -8.77 -9.07 -5.43
CA GLU A 139 -9.89 -8.14 -5.48
C GLU A 139 -9.56 -6.85 -4.72
N PHE A 140 -9.91 -5.68 -5.29
CA PHE A 140 -9.64 -4.39 -4.67
C PHE A 140 -10.95 -3.66 -4.39
N LYS A 141 -11.19 -3.37 -3.12
CA LYS A 141 -12.23 -2.43 -2.68
C LYS A 141 -11.54 -1.15 -2.25
N LEU A 142 -11.90 -0.04 -2.89
CA LEU A 142 -11.30 1.27 -2.63
C LEU A 142 -12.36 2.26 -2.15
N THR A 143 -12.11 2.85 -0.98
CA THR A 143 -12.88 3.96 -0.43
C THR A 143 -11.99 5.18 -0.31
N VAL A 144 -12.41 6.30 -0.88
CA VAL A 144 -11.65 7.57 -0.81
C VAL A 144 -12.51 8.63 -0.16
N LYS A 145 -11.97 9.21 0.92
CA LYS A 145 -12.48 10.43 1.54
C LYS A 145 -11.60 11.58 1.07
N THR A 146 -12.21 12.61 0.52
CA THR A 146 -11.51 13.82 0.07
C THR A 146 -11.95 15.01 0.90
N HIS A 147 -11.01 15.88 1.20
CA HIS A 147 -11.31 17.20 1.74
C HIS A 147 -11.64 18.12 0.57
N LEU A 148 -12.93 18.44 0.40
CA LEU A 148 -13.32 19.48 -0.54
C LEU A 148 -12.83 20.84 0.00
N PRO A 149 -12.21 21.70 -0.83
CA PRO A 149 -12.04 23.09 -0.44
C PRO A 149 -13.43 23.70 -0.17
N PRO A 150 -13.56 24.61 0.78
CA PRO A 150 -14.83 25.29 1.05
C PRO A 150 -15.34 25.90 -0.27
N ILE A 151 -16.57 25.55 -0.64
CA ILE A 151 -17.23 26.11 -1.82
C ILE A 151 -17.32 27.63 -1.59
N PRO A 152 -16.82 28.47 -2.51
CA PRO A 152 -17.00 29.91 -2.40
C PRO A 152 -18.51 30.19 -2.33
N ARG A 153 -18.98 30.81 -1.23
CA ARG A 153 -20.36 31.28 -1.18
C ARG A 153 -20.50 32.39 -2.22
N SER A 154 -21.17 32.09 -3.33
CA SER A 154 -21.62 33.12 -4.26
C SER A 154 -22.63 34.01 -3.54
N GLY A 155 -22.24 35.27 -3.27
CA GLY A 155 -23.16 36.31 -2.81
C GLY A 155 -23.01 36.69 -1.33
N GLN A 156 -22.03 37.54 -1.05
CA GLN A 156 -22.31 38.76 -0.27
C GLN A 156 -21.74 39.92 -1.09
N VAL A 157 -22.66 40.57 -1.82
CA VAL A 157 -22.54 41.94 -2.32
C VAL A 157 -22.58 42.92 -1.16
#